data_AF-X5XAK9-F1
#
_entry.id   AF-X5XAK9-F1
#
_cell.length_a   1.000
_cell.length_b   1.000
_cell.length_c   1.000
_cell.angle_alpha   90.00
_cell.angle_beta   90.00
_cell.angle_gamma   90.00
#
_symmetry.space_group_name_H-M   'P 1'
#
loop_
_entity.id
_entity.type
_entity.pdbx_description
1 polymer ?
#
loop_
_entity_poly.entity_id
_entity_poly.type
_entity_poly.pdbx_seq_one_letter_code
_entity_poly.pdbx_strand_id
1 'polypeptide(L)'
;MLVLPKGVRHMPGYLSRAAQEALVEEVRTIVQRAPLYVPAMPRTGKEMSVRMTNCGSLGWVTDKELGYRYQPTHPLTGEPWPPIPDALLQLWREVAAYPNPPEACLVNFGSVLRVLQIR
;
A
#
# COMPACT_ATOMS: atom_id res chain seq x y z
N MET A 1 -16.32 13.32 -21.33
CA MET A 1 -14.91 13.57 -20.99
C MET A 1 -14.83 13.68 -19.48
N LEU A 2 -14.06 12.82 -18.80
CA LEU A 2 -13.95 12.88 -17.34
C LEU A 2 -13.12 14.12 -16.99
N VAL A 3 -13.76 15.15 -16.43
CA VAL A 3 -13.06 16.36 -15.97
C VAL A 3 -12.61 16.09 -14.54
N LEU A 4 -11.28 16.00 -14.33
CA LEU A 4 -10.70 15.75 -13.02
C LEU A 4 -10.27 17.07 -12.35
N PRO A 5 -10.28 17.15 -11.01
CA PRO A 5 -9.75 18.31 -10.29
C PRO A 5 -8.29 18.61 -10.64
N LYS A 6 -7.89 19.88 -10.51
CA LYS A 6 -6.48 20.28 -10.67
C LYS A 6 -5.58 19.48 -9.72
N GLY A 7 -4.45 19.02 -10.22
CA GLY A 7 -3.50 18.19 -9.47
C GLY A 7 -3.75 16.68 -9.54
N VAL A 8 -4.85 16.23 -10.17
CA VAL A 8 -5.15 14.80 -10.34
C VAL A 8 -4.81 14.36 -11.77
N ARG A 9 -4.05 13.27 -11.91
CA ARG A 9 -3.79 12.59 -13.18
C ARG A 9 -4.37 11.18 -13.13
N HIS A 10 -5.21 10.84 -14.12
CA HIS A 10 -5.71 9.47 -14.30
C HIS A 10 -5.04 8.85 -15.53
N MET A 11 -4.30 7.76 -15.31
CA MET A 11 -3.49 7.09 -16.33
C MET A 11 -3.98 5.64 -16.51
N PRO A 12 -5.15 5.43 -17.15
CA PRO A 12 -5.70 4.09 -17.35
C PRO A 12 -4.77 3.26 -18.24
N GLY A 13 -4.53 2.00 -17.86
CA GLY A 13 -3.68 1.09 -18.63
C GLY A 13 -2.19 1.43 -18.62
N TYR A 14 -1.73 2.28 -17.68
CA TYR A 14 -0.33 2.67 -17.56
C TYR A 14 0.62 1.46 -17.43
N LEU A 15 0.26 0.51 -16.57
CA LEU A 15 0.99 -0.75 -16.46
C LEU A 15 0.51 -1.73 -17.52
N SER A 16 1.45 -2.26 -18.30
CA SER A 16 1.18 -3.38 -19.21
C SER A 16 0.71 -4.61 -18.43
N ARG A 17 0.05 -5.56 -19.10
CA ARG A 17 -0.41 -6.80 -18.46
C ARG A 17 0.75 -7.56 -17.79
N ALA A 18 1.89 -7.66 -18.47
CA ALA A 18 3.08 -8.32 -17.92
C ALA A 18 3.62 -7.59 -16.68
N ALA A 19 3.62 -6.25 -16.68
CA ALA A 19 4.03 -5.47 -15.51
C ALA A 19 3.07 -5.65 -14.33
N GLN A 20 1.76 -5.76 -14.59
CA GLN A 20 0.76 -6.05 -13.55
C GLN A 20 0.99 -7.43 -12.92
N GLU A 21 1.26 -8.46 -13.74
CA GLU A 21 1.53 -9.82 -13.26
C GLU A 21 2.81 -9.89 -12.44
N ALA A 22 3.89 -9.28 -12.93
CA ALA A 22 5.16 -9.18 -12.18
C ALA A 22 4.96 -8.47 -10.83
N LEU A 23 4.20 -7.38 -10.80
CA LEU A 23 3.91 -6.65 -9.57
C LEU A 23 3.08 -7.48 -8.58
N VAL A 24 2.16 -8.33 -9.07
CA VAL A 24 1.44 -9.26 -8.19
C VAL A 24 2.38 -10.25 -7.52
N GLU A 25 3.38 -10.77 -8.23
CA GLU A 25 4.38 -11.68 -7.64
C GLU A 25 5.29 -10.98 -6.62
N GLU A 26 5.70 -9.74 -6.88
CA GLU A 26 6.40 -8.91 -5.87
C GLU A 26 5.54 -8.72 -4.61
N VAL A 27 4.25 -8.44 -4.77
CA VAL A 27 3.30 -8.33 -3.65
C VAL A 27 3.16 -9.65 -2.90
N ARG A 28 3.16 -10.81 -3.57
CA ARG A 28 3.16 -12.10 -2.88
C ARG A 28 4.40 -12.28 -2.00
N THR A 29 5.56 -11.85 -2.47
CA THR A 29 6.80 -11.87 -1.68
C THR A 29 6.71 -10.96 -0.44
N ILE A 30 6.11 -9.77 -0.58
CA ILE A 30 5.82 -8.90 0.58
C ILE A 30 4.89 -9.62 1.56
N VAL A 31 3.79 -10.21 1.09
CA VAL A 31 2.79 -10.88 1.94
C VAL A 31 3.38 -12.07 2.69
N GLN A 32 4.36 -12.78 2.12
CA GLN A 32 5.05 -13.87 2.81
C GLN A 32 5.85 -13.36 4.02
N ARG A 33 6.39 -12.14 3.96
CA ARG A 33 7.19 -11.53 5.04
C ARG A 33 6.36 -10.69 6.02
N ALA A 34 5.36 -9.99 5.51
CA ALA A 34 4.41 -9.17 6.24
C ALA A 34 2.99 -9.63 5.88
N PRO A 35 2.45 -10.64 6.58
CA PRO A 35 1.16 -11.22 6.27
C PRO A 35 0.01 -10.21 6.23
N LEU A 36 -0.97 -10.46 5.37
CA LEU A 36 -2.19 -9.66 5.36
C LEU A 36 -2.92 -9.78 6.70
N TYR A 37 -3.39 -8.64 7.23
CA TYR A 37 -4.24 -8.60 8.43
C TYR A 37 -5.51 -7.78 8.19
N VAL A 38 -6.52 -7.96 9.05
CA VAL A 38 -7.75 -7.16 9.04
C VAL A 38 -7.57 -6.01 10.05
N PRO A 39 -7.48 -4.75 9.60
CA PRO A 39 -7.43 -3.62 10.51
C PRO A 39 -8.77 -3.34 11.19
N ALA A 40 -8.73 -2.64 12.32
CA ALA A 40 -9.92 -2.24 13.06
C ALA A 40 -10.10 -0.71 13.04
N MET A 41 -11.36 -0.29 12.92
CA MET A 41 -11.74 1.12 12.94
C MET A 41 -11.45 1.74 14.32
N PRO A 42 -10.89 2.96 14.38
CA PRO A 42 -10.67 3.65 15.65
C PRO A 42 -11.97 3.85 16.42
N ARG A 43 -11.88 3.87 17.75
CA ARG A 43 -13.00 4.04 18.70
C ARG A 43 -14.00 2.87 18.73
N THR A 44 -14.47 2.41 17.56
CA THR A 44 -15.49 1.34 17.48
C THR A 44 -14.89 -0.05 17.53
N GLY A 45 -13.64 -0.23 17.10
CA GLY A 45 -13.01 -1.55 16.97
C GLY A 45 -13.63 -2.43 15.89
N LYS A 46 -14.52 -1.88 15.05
CA LYS A 46 -15.15 -2.64 13.97
C LYS A 46 -14.11 -3.00 12.93
N GLU A 47 -14.03 -4.28 12.56
CA GLU A 47 -13.17 -4.75 11.48
C GLU A 47 -13.49 -4.08 10.14
N MET A 48 -12.46 -3.73 9.39
CA MET A 48 -12.59 -3.23 8.03
C MET A 48 -12.86 -4.40 7.05
N SER A 49 -13.51 -4.11 5.93
CA SER A 49 -13.81 -5.12 4.91
C SER A 49 -12.62 -5.49 4.01
N VAL A 50 -11.51 -4.76 4.16
CA VAL A 50 -10.25 -5.02 3.45
C VAL A 50 -9.29 -5.73 4.37
N ARG A 51 -8.47 -6.62 3.79
CA ARG A 51 -7.21 -7.00 4.41
C ARG A 51 -6.10 -6.10 3.85
N MET A 52 -5.07 -5.85 4.63
CA MET A 52 -3.96 -5.03 4.15
C MET A 52 -2.61 -5.49 4.70
N THR A 53 -1.57 -5.05 4.01
CA THR A 53 -0.17 -5.12 4.46
C THR A 53 0.57 -3.89 3.93
N ASN A 54 1.82 -3.68 4.34
CA ASN A 54 2.62 -2.56 3.92
C ASN A 54 4.06 -2.99 3.53
N CYS A 55 4.74 -2.13 2.80
CA CYS A 55 6.19 -2.16 2.59
C CYS A 55 6.77 -0.74 2.64
N GLY A 56 8.03 -0.59 3.03
CA GLY A 56 8.70 0.70 3.28
C GLY A 56 9.27 0.82 4.69
N SER A 57 9.86 1.97 5.01
CA SER A 57 10.31 2.25 6.38
C SER A 57 9.13 2.43 7.34
N LEU A 58 7.95 2.76 6.80
CA LEU A 58 6.71 2.98 7.52
C LEU A 58 5.56 2.21 6.85
N GLY A 59 4.60 1.78 7.66
CA GLY A 59 3.33 1.22 7.20
C GLY A 59 2.16 1.93 7.84
N TRP A 60 1.09 2.16 7.07
CA TRP A 60 -0.15 2.68 7.61
C TRP A 60 -0.89 1.59 8.37
N VAL A 61 -1.31 1.89 9.59
CA VAL A 61 -2.03 0.96 10.47
C VAL A 61 -3.19 1.66 11.17
N THR A 62 -4.14 0.87 11.65
CA THR A 62 -5.21 1.33 12.52
C THR A 62 -5.69 0.23 13.44
N ASP A 63 -6.04 0.63 14.65
CA ASP A 63 -6.70 -0.18 15.67
C ASP A 63 -7.62 0.72 16.52
N LYS A 64 -8.31 0.12 17.49
CA LYS A 64 -9.29 0.82 18.32
C LYS A 64 -8.61 1.79 19.29
N GLU A 65 -7.45 1.40 19.83
CA GLU A 65 -6.75 2.01 20.96
C GLU A 65 -5.90 3.21 20.54
N LEU A 66 -5.05 3.04 19.53
CA LEU A 66 -4.06 4.01 19.07
C LEU A 66 -4.52 4.74 17.80
N GLY A 67 -5.58 4.25 17.14
CA GLY A 67 -6.14 4.87 15.95
C GLY A 67 -5.23 4.82 14.72
N TYR A 68 -5.47 5.72 13.77
CA TYR A 68 -4.72 5.81 12.51
C TYR A 68 -3.31 6.33 12.74
N ARG A 69 -2.29 5.63 12.21
CA ARG A 69 -0.89 6.06 12.30
C ARG A 69 -0.01 5.40 11.25
N TYR A 70 1.19 5.94 11.08
CA TYR A 70 2.30 5.24 10.47
C TYR A 70 3.19 4.67 11.56
N GLN A 71 3.66 3.43 11.39
CA GLN A 71 4.61 2.82 12.32
C GLN A 71 5.63 1.94 11.58
N PRO A 72 6.83 1.72 12.13
CA PRO A 72 7.90 0.99 11.44
C PRO A 72 7.70 -0.53 11.42
N THR A 73 6.77 -1.07 12.21
CA THR A 73 6.60 -2.51 12.40
C THR A 73 5.18 -2.98 12.09
N HIS A 74 5.05 -4.26 11.74
CA HIS A 74 3.78 -4.92 11.52
C HIS A 74 3.01 -5.09 12.84
N PRO A 75 1.71 -4.77 12.94
CA PRO A 75 1.00 -4.73 14.22
C PRO A 75 0.81 -6.10 14.87
N LEU A 76 0.73 -7.17 14.06
CA LEU A 76 0.59 -8.54 14.58
C LEU A 76 1.91 -9.28 14.81
N THR A 77 2.90 -9.16 13.91
CA THR A 77 4.17 -9.91 14.03
C THR A 77 5.24 -9.13 14.80
N GLY A 78 5.11 -7.81 14.92
CA GLY A 78 6.13 -6.94 15.52
C GLY A 78 7.36 -6.69 14.63
N GLU A 79 7.48 -7.37 13.49
CA GLU A 79 8.62 -7.27 12.58
C GLU A 79 8.59 -5.98 11.75
N PRO A 80 9.75 -5.44 11.32
CA PRO A 80 9.81 -4.33 10.38
C PRO A 80 9.11 -4.66 9.06
N TRP A 81 8.54 -3.63 8.42
CA TRP A 81 7.97 -3.81 7.08
C TRP A 81 9.05 -4.16 6.05
N PRO A 82 8.76 -5.04 5.06
CA PRO A 82 9.66 -5.30 3.95
C PRO A 82 9.96 -4.01 3.16
N PRO A 83 11.11 -3.90 2.47
CA PRO A 83 11.40 -2.75 1.63
C PRO A 83 10.39 -2.62 0.47
N ILE A 84 10.19 -1.40 -0.03
CA ILE A 84 9.36 -1.15 -1.23
C ILE A 84 10.06 -1.78 -2.45
N PRO A 85 9.37 -2.61 -3.24
CA PRO A 85 9.93 -3.21 -4.46
C PRO A 85 10.43 -2.16 -5.46
N ASP A 86 11.52 -2.47 -6.16
CA ASP A 86 12.14 -1.57 -7.13
C ASP A 86 11.17 -1.12 -8.23
N ALA A 87 10.26 -2.00 -8.67
CA ALA A 87 9.23 -1.69 -9.65
C ALA A 87 8.30 -0.54 -9.17
N LEU A 88 7.95 -0.52 -7.88
CA LEU A 88 7.12 0.55 -7.30
C LEU A 88 7.92 1.84 -7.08
N LEU A 89 9.21 1.72 -6.72
CA LEU A 89 10.11 2.87 -6.64
C LEU A 89 10.31 3.52 -8.02
N GLN A 90 10.43 2.70 -9.07
CA GLN A 90 10.50 3.19 -10.44
C GLN A 90 9.22 3.89 -10.86
N LEU A 91 8.07 3.25 -10.62
CA LEU A 91 6.76 3.85 -10.89
C LEU A 91 6.62 5.20 -10.18
N TRP A 92 7.01 5.30 -8.91
CA TRP A 92 7.01 6.55 -8.15
C TRP A 92 7.82 7.64 -8.84
N ARG A 93 9.06 7.35 -9.24
CA ARG A 93 9.93 8.32 -9.94
C ARG A 93 9.29 8.82 -11.24
N GLU A 94 8.56 7.96 -11.95
CA GLU A 94 7.91 8.30 -13.21
C GLU A 94 6.62 9.13 -13.02
N VAL A 95 5.84 8.85 -11.96
CA VAL A 95 4.46 9.35 -11.86
C VAL A 95 4.17 10.28 -10.67
N ALA A 96 5.00 10.32 -9.64
CA ALA A 96 4.69 11.10 -8.44
C ALA A 96 4.92 12.61 -8.61
N ALA A 97 5.82 13.00 -9.54
CA ALA A 97 6.28 14.39 -9.68
C ALA A 97 6.70 15.00 -8.32
N TYR A 98 7.33 14.19 -7.48
CA TYR A 98 7.78 14.53 -6.13
C TYR A 98 9.25 14.13 -5.97
N PRO A 99 10.11 14.98 -5.37
CA PRO A 99 11.56 14.78 -5.40
C PRO A 99 12.05 13.69 -4.45
N ASN A 100 11.33 13.39 -3.37
CA ASN A 100 11.78 12.43 -2.36
C ASN A 100 11.27 11.03 -2.67
N PRO A 101 12.01 9.97 -2.29
CA PRO A 101 11.52 8.60 -2.35
C PRO A 101 10.35 8.40 -1.37
N PRO A 102 9.48 7.42 -1.62
CA PRO A 102 8.41 7.09 -0.70
C PRO A 102 8.94 6.35 0.52
N GLU A 103 8.27 6.56 1.65
CA GLU A 103 8.56 5.91 2.93
C GLU A 103 7.59 4.78 3.23
N ALA A 104 6.40 4.80 2.60
CA ALA A 104 5.34 3.83 2.83
C ALA A 104 4.61 3.44 1.54
N CYS A 105 4.30 2.15 1.42
CA CYS A 105 3.41 1.62 0.41
C CYS A 105 2.39 0.67 1.06
N LEU A 106 1.12 1.08 1.04
CA LEU A 106 -0.02 0.31 1.54
C LEU A 106 -0.60 -0.57 0.43
N VAL A 107 -0.76 -1.85 0.73
CA VAL A 107 -1.34 -2.87 -0.15
C VAL A 107 -2.71 -3.30 0.39
N ASN A 108 -3.79 -2.99 -0.33
CA ASN A 108 -5.15 -3.38 0.06
C ASN A 108 -5.66 -4.58 -0.74
N PHE A 109 -6.03 -5.64 -0.03
CA PHE A 109 -6.58 -6.89 -0.56
C PHE A 109 -8.07 -7.03 -0.22
N GLY A 110 -8.93 -6.90 -1.23
CA GLY A 110 -10.36 -7.20 -1.16
C GLY A 110 -10.71 -8.45 -1.98
N SER A 111 -11.87 -8.45 -2.66
CA SER A 111 -12.25 -9.51 -3.62
C SER A 111 -11.32 -9.59 -4.84
N VAL A 112 -10.59 -8.50 -5.11
CA VAL A 112 -9.40 -8.41 -5.97
C VAL A 112 -8.41 -7.47 -5.28
N LEU A 113 -7.13 -7.52 -5.65
CA LEU A 113 -6.15 -6.54 -5.20
C LEU A 113 -6.52 -5.18 -5.81
N ARG A 114 -6.97 -4.22 -5.00
CA ARG A 114 -7.63 -3.01 -5.54
C ARG A 114 -6.83 -1.72 -5.39
N VAL A 115 -5.87 -1.62 -4.46
CA VAL A 115 -5.18 -0.35 -4.24
C VAL A 115 -3.77 -0.56 -3.71
N LEU A 116 -2.80 0.00 -4.42
CA LEU A 116 -1.48 0.34 -3.91
C LEU A 116 -1.46 1.84 -3.70
N GLN A 117 -1.26 2.28 -2.45
CA GLN A 117 -1.05 3.70 -2.15
C GLN A 117 0.41 3.87 -1.74
N ILE A 118 1.14 4.71 -2.46
CA ILE A 118 2.55 5.01 -2.18
C ILE A 118 2.62 6.44 -1.63
N ARG A 119 3.37 6.63 -0.55
CA ARG A 119 3.63 7.92 0.11
C ARG A 119 5.11 8.06 0.42
#